data_AF-A0A7S2QZM4-F1
#
_entry.id   AF-A0A7S2QZM4-F1
#
_cell.length_a   1.000
_cell.length_b   1.000
_cell.length_c   1.000
_cell.angle_alpha   90.00
_cell.angle_beta   90.00
_cell.angle_gamma   90.00
#
_symmetry.space_group_name_H-M   'P 1'
#
loop_
_entity.id
_entity.type
_entity.pdbx_description
1 polymer ?
#
loop_
_entity_poly.entity_id
_entity_poly.type
_entity_poly.pdbx_seq_one_letter_code
_entity_poly.pdbx_strand_id
1 'polypeptide(L)'
;TDHALHGYAQHIIYKVIDEHTPAKIQISRILLEDCHEWKFVFVTSSVSWIQPVEKIVIPVYAKSACDDNDNFQIDHYETLWEAENISTTHESFCEQILTKITDVNILNV
;
A
#
# COMPACT_ATOMS: atom_id res chain seq x y z
N THR A 1 -14.33 -2.73 13.79
CA THR A 1 -14.99 -2.96 12.48
C THR A 1 -13.94 -2.83 11.41
N ASP A 2 -13.84 -3.82 10.54
CA ASP A 2 -12.91 -3.75 9.41
C ASP A 2 -13.53 -2.84 8.33
N HIS A 3 -12.92 -1.70 8.10
CA HIS A 3 -13.43 -0.67 7.19
C HIS A 3 -12.79 -0.74 5.80
N ALA A 4 -11.94 -1.75 5.55
CA ALA A 4 -11.29 -1.93 4.26
C ALA A 4 -12.28 -2.49 3.23
N LEU A 5 -12.31 -1.87 2.04
CA LEU A 5 -13.03 -2.41 0.90
C LEU A 5 -12.29 -3.66 0.40
N HIS A 6 -12.97 -4.80 0.43
CA HIS A 6 -12.45 -6.06 -0.10
C HIS A 6 -12.60 -6.06 -1.63
N GLY A 7 -11.73 -5.30 -2.30
CA GLY A 7 -11.83 -5.03 -3.73
C GLY A 7 -11.48 -6.24 -4.60
N TYR A 8 -12.05 -6.29 -5.82
CA TYR A 8 -11.74 -7.32 -6.82
C TYR A 8 -10.23 -7.43 -7.09
N ALA A 9 -9.55 -6.30 -7.26
CA ALA A 9 -8.10 -6.26 -7.50
C ALA A 9 -7.29 -6.89 -6.35
N GLN A 10 -7.68 -6.61 -5.09
CA GLN A 10 -7.06 -7.21 -3.91
C GLN A 10 -7.20 -8.74 -3.92
N HIS A 11 -8.40 -9.25 -4.23
CA HIS A 11 -8.65 -10.69 -4.30
C HIS A 11 -7.79 -11.38 -5.36
N ILE A 12 -7.71 -10.80 -6.56
CA ILE A 12 -6.88 -11.35 -7.65
C ILE A 12 -5.39 -11.33 -7.28
N ILE A 13 -4.89 -10.24 -6.69
CA ILE A 13 -3.50 -10.14 -6.25
C ILE A 13 -3.19 -11.21 -5.20
N TYR A 14 -4.07 -11.40 -4.21
CA TYR A 14 -3.87 -12.45 -3.22
C TYR A 14 -3.80 -13.84 -3.85
N LYS A 15 -4.71 -14.15 -4.77
CA LYS A 15 -4.67 -15.42 -5.50
C LYS A 15 -3.35 -15.61 -6.25
N VAL A 16 -2.89 -14.59 -6.98
CA VAL A 16 -1.64 -14.66 -7.73
C VAL A 16 -0.42 -14.83 -6.81
N ILE A 17 -0.38 -14.12 -5.69
CA ILE A 17 0.71 -14.25 -4.71
C ILE A 17 0.73 -15.67 -4.12
N ASP A 18 -0.43 -16.18 -3.71
CA ASP A 18 -0.57 -17.51 -3.10
C ASP A 18 -0.23 -18.65 -4.08
N GLU A 19 -0.64 -18.53 -5.35
CA GLU A 19 -0.45 -19.58 -6.37
C GLU A 19 0.90 -19.52 -7.08
N HIS A 20 1.57 -18.36 -7.12
CA HIS A 20 2.73 -18.13 -8.00
C HIS A 20 3.96 -17.56 -7.32
N THR A 21 3.92 -17.31 -6.01
CA THR A 21 5.10 -16.82 -5.28
C THR A 21 5.34 -17.65 -4.02
N PRO A 22 6.58 -17.69 -3.50
CA PRO A 22 6.86 -18.32 -2.21
C PRO A 22 6.44 -17.42 -1.02
N ALA A 23 5.85 -16.25 -1.27
CA ALA A 23 5.50 -15.31 -0.22
C ALA A 23 4.24 -15.79 0.55
N LYS A 24 4.24 -15.53 1.87
CA LYS A 24 3.08 -15.81 2.71
C LYS A 24 2.24 -14.55 2.86
N ILE A 25 0.94 -14.67 2.61
CA ILE A 25 -0.01 -13.57 2.80
C ILE A 25 -0.48 -13.59 4.26
N GLN A 26 -0.27 -12.48 4.96
CA GLN A 26 -0.84 -12.26 6.28
C GLN A 26 -1.84 -11.11 6.20
N ILE A 27 -3.10 -11.40 6.52
CA ILE A 27 -4.16 -10.39 6.60
C ILE A 27 -4.33 -10.04 8.08
N SER A 28 -3.86 -8.87 8.46
CA SER A 28 -4.02 -8.34 9.81
C SER A 28 -4.17 -6.82 9.77
N ARG A 29 -4.65 -6.25 10.88
CA ARG A 29 -4.56 -4.81 11.07
C ARG A 29 -3.08 -4.43 11.10
N ILE A 30 -2.70 -3.50 10.23
CA ILE A 30 -1.36 -2.92 10.20
C ILE A 30 -1.43 -1.54 10.84
N LEU A 31 -0.51 -1.25 11.76
CA LEU A 31 -0.40 0.06 12.41
C LEU A 31 0.70 0.87 11.73
N LEU A 32 0.48 2.18 11.63
CA LEU A 32 1.46 3.09 11.01
C LEU A 32 2.80 3.13 11.76
N GLU A 33 2.81 2.80 13.06
CA GLU A 33 4.03 2.71 13.88
C GLU A 33 4.97 1.57 13.47
N ASP A 34 4.42 0.52 12.85
CA ASP A 34 5.18 -0.63 12.36
C ASP A 34 5.85 -0.35 11.00
N CYS A 35 5.78 0.89 10.49
CA CYS A 35 6.25 1.22 9.14
C CYS A 35 7.74 0.98 8.93
N HIS A 36 8.54 1.00 10.00
CA HIS A 36 9.95 0.69 9.98
C HIS A 36 10.28 -0.76 9.57
N GLU A 37 9.31 -1.67 9.65
CA GLU A 37 9.47 -3.06 9.20
C GLU A 37 9.19 -3.23 7.70
N TRP A 38 8.57 -2.24 7.06
CA TRP A 38 8.14 -2.34 5.67
C TRP A 38 9.29 -2.04 4.72
N LYS A 39 9.59 -3.01 3.86
CA LYS A 39 10.59 -2.87 2.79
C LYS A 39 10.02 -2.29 1.51
N PHE A 40 8.75 -2.56 1.26
CA PHE A 40 8.06 -2.18 0.05
C PHE A 40 6.57 -2.02 0.33
N VAL A 41 5.98 -0.94 -0.18
CA VAL A 41 4.55 -0.65 -0.07
C VAL A 41 4.03 -0.37 -1.46
N PHE A 42 2.84 -0.87 -1.77
CA PHE A 42 2.12 -0.56 -2.99
C PHE A 42 0.62 -0.43 -2.69
N VAL A 43 -0.08 0.32 -3.53
CA VAL A 43 -1.54 0.39 -3.52
C VAL A 43 -2.10 -0.40 -4.70
N THR A 44 -3.34 -0.88 -4.56
CA THR A 44 -4.03 -1.65 -5.58
C THR A 44 -5.44 -1.11 -5.83
N SER A 45 -5.87 -1.16 -7.09
CA SER A 45 -7.22 -0.88 -7.54
C SER A 45 -7.52 -1.64 -8.83
N SER A 46 -8.78 -1.68 -9.25
CA SER A 46 -9.16 -2.30 -10.53
C SER A 46 -8.66 -1.54 -11.76
N VAL A 47 -8.24 -0.28 -11.60
CA VAL A 47 -7.68 0.55 -12.69
C VAL A 47 -6.15 0.41 -12.70
N SER A 48 -5.55 0.52 -11.53
CA SER A 48 -4.12 0.40 -11.29
C SER A 48 -3.88 -0.79 -10.37
N TRP A 49 -3.66 -1.97 -10.96
CA TRP A 49 -3.51 -3.24 -10.24
C TRP A 49 -2.46 -3.14 -9.13
N ILE A 50 -1.26 -2.66 -9.46
CA ILE A 50 -0.18 -2.42 -8.50
C ILE A 50 0.43 -1.07 -8.83
N GLN A 51 0.43 -0.16 -7.86
CA GLN A 51 1.12 1.11 -7.93
C GLN A 51 2.08 1.20 -6.73
N PRO A 52 3.40 1.16 -6.95
CA PRO A 52 4.38 1.34 -5.89
C PRO A 52 4.18 2.67 -5.14
N VAL A 53 4.38 2.64 -3.83
CA VAL A 53 4.40 3.84 -2.99
C VAL A 53 5.85 4.17 -2.69
N GLU A 54 6.27 5.37 -3.09
CA GLU A 54 7.64 5.86 -2.82
C GLU A 54 7.76 6.42 -1.40
N LYS A 55 6.69 7.06 -0.90
CA LYS A 55 6.72 7.82 0.35
C LYS A 55 5.34 7.92 0.96
N ILE A 56 5.27 7.81 2.29
CA ILE A 56 4.07 8.05 3.09
C ILE A 56 4.33 9.28 3.96
N VAL A 57 3.46 10.27 3.83
CA VAL A 57 3.53 11.52 4.61
C VAL A 57 2.31 11.64 5.52
N ILE A 58 2.52 12.18 6.72
CA ILE A 58 1.47 12.46 7.70
C ILE A 58 1.38 13.96 7.98
N PRO A 59 0.17 14.53 8.14
CA PRO A 59 0.02 15.92 8.53
C PRO A 59 0.42 16.09 10.00
N VAL A 60 1.27 17.07 10.26
CA VAL A 60 1.56 17.58 11.60
C VAL A 60 0.72 18.83 11.81
N TYR A 61 -0.04 18.87 12.89
CA TYR A 61 -0.94 19.97 13.21
C TYR A 61 -0.26 20.96 14.14
N ALA A 62 -0.48 22.26 13.89
CA ALA A 62 -0.03 23.29 14.82
C ALA A 62 -0.78 23.12 16.15
N LYS A 63 -0.06 23.19 17.28
CA LYS A 63 -0.71 23.35 18.58
C LYS A 63 -1.32 24.75 18.63
N SER A 64 -2.63 24.87 18.41
CA SER A 64 -3.33 26.11 18.71
C SER A 64 -3.21 26.38 20.21
N ALA A 65 -2.55 27.47 20.59
CA ALA A 65 -2.40 27.84 21.99
C ALA A 65 -3.71 28.38 22.60
N CYS A 66 -4.67 28.82 21.77
CA CYS A 66 -5.93 29.42 22.18
C CYS A 66 -6.92 29.34 21.02
N ASP A 67 -7.84 28.38 21.01
CA ASP A 67 -9.22 28.58 20.53
C ASP A 67 -9.97 27.25 20.67
N ASP A 68 -11.10 27.28 21.37
CA ASP A 68 -12.08 26.19 21.55
C ASP A 68 -12.83 25.86 20.23
N ASN A 69 -12.16 26.03 19.10
CA ASN A 69 -12.70 25.81 17.76
C ASN A 69 -11.82 24.75 17.10
N ASP A 70 -12.40 23.58 16.79
CA ASP A 70 -11.76 22.37 16.22
C ASP A 70 -11.15 22.56 14.81
N ASN A 71 -10.74 23.76 14.44
CA ASN A 71 -9.99 24.04 13.22
C ASN A 71 -8.52 23.67 13.42
N PHE A 72 -8.24 22.37 13.35
CA PHE A 72 -6.89 21.85 13.24
C PHE A 72 -6.27 22.26 11.90
N GLN A 73 -5.46 23.31 11.91
CA GLN A 73 -4.68 23.71 10.74
C GLN A 73 -3.46 22.79 10.61
N ILE A 74 -3.28 22.20 9.42
CA ILE A 74 -2.06 21.47 9.08
C ILE A 74 -0.92 22.48 9.01
N ASP A 75 0.11 22.29 9.83
CA ASP A 75 1.31 23.12 9.87
C ASP A 75 2.26 22.70 8.75
N HIS A 76 2.65 21.43 8.74
CA HIS A 76 3.50 20.84 7.71
C HIS A 76 3.24 19.33 7.60
N TYR A 77 3.88 18.69 6.62
CA TYR A 77 3.85 17.24 6.46
C TYR A 77 5.18 16.64 6.85
N GLU A 78 5.17 15.59 7.66
CA GLU A 78 6.35 14.80 7.98
C GLU A 78 6.35 13.48 7.23
N THR A 79 7.56 12.96 6.98
CA THR A 79 7.73 11.66 6.33
C THR A 79 7.63 10.57 7.38
N LEU A 80 6.60 9.74 7.29
CA LEU A 80 6.43 8.58 8.15
C LEU A 80 7.30 7.42 7.66
N TRP A 81 7.30 7.21 6.35
CA TRP A 81 8.03 6.12 5.70
C TRP A 81 8.45 6.54 4.29
N GLU A 82 9.60 6.06 3.86
CA GLU A 82 10.13 6.27 2.52
C GLU A 82 10.75 4.97 2.05
N ALA A 83 10.46 4.60 0.81
CA ALA A 83 10.98 3.36 0.23
C ALA A 83 12.51 3.39 0.25
N GLU A 84 13.12 2.37 0.84
CA GLU A 84 14.54 2.14 0.63
C GLU A 84 14.77 1.94 -0.87
N ASN A 85 15.63 2.78 -1.44
CA ASN A 85 16.04 2.85 -2.84
C ASN A 85 15.52 1.66 -3.65
N ILE A 86 14.41 1.85 -4.39
CA ILE A 86 13.61 0.77 -4.98
C ILE A 86 14.55 -0.14 -5.77
N SER A 87 14.93 -1.24 -5.14
CA SER A 87 15.89 -2.15 -5.74
C SER A 87 15.23 -2.87 -6.90
N THR A 88 16.04 -3.34 -7.85
CA THR A 88 15.60 -4.16 -9.00
C THR A 88 14.75 -5.36 -8.57
N THR A 89 14.89 -5.82 -7.33
CA THR A 89 14.09 -6.92 -6.75
C THR A 89 12.63 -6.56 -6.51
N HIS A 90 12.31 -5.31 -6.12
CA HIS A 90 10.92 -4.87 -5.89
C HIS A 90 10.17 -4.66 -7.21
N GLU A 91 10.85 -4.08 -8.20
CA GLU A 91 10.34 -3.96 -9.57
C GLU A 91 10.03 -5.35 -10.15
N SER A 92 10.98 -6.28 -10.01
CA SER A 92 10.79 -7.66 -10.47
C SER A 92 9.61 -8.36 -9.79
N PHE A 93 9.35 -8.11 -8.50
CA PHE A 93 8.18 -8.68 -7.82
C PHE A 93 6.87 -8.14 -8.39
N CYS A 94 6.78 -6.82 -8.62
CA CYS A 94 5.59 -6.20 -9.20
C CYS A 94 5.34 -6.71 -10.63
N GLU A 95 6.39 -6.78 -11.45
CA GLU A 95 6.32 -7.29 -12.82
C GLU A 95 5.86 -8.75 -12.87
N GLN A 96 6.35 -9.58 -11.94
CA GLN A 96 5.92 -10.99 -11.83
C GLN A 96 4.41 -11.09 -11.54
N ILE A 97 3.90 -10.31 -10.59
CA ILE A 97 2.47 -10.31 -10.28
C ILE A 97 1.66 -9.79 -11.46
N LEU A 98 2.04 -8.64 -12.04
CA LEU A 98 1.32 -8.02 -13.16
C LEU A 98 1.26 -8.92 -14.40
N THR A 99 2.35 -9.63 -14.70
CA THR A 99 2.40 -10.62 -15.78
C THR A 99 1.37 -11.72 -15.54
N LYS A 100 1.32 -12.27 -14.32
CA LYS A 100 0.37 -13.34 -13.96
C LYS A 100 -1.08 -12.89 -13.94
N ILE A 101 -1.37 -11.66 -13.50
CA ILE A 101 -2.72 -11.08 -13.59
C ILE A 101 -3.17 -10.99 -15.05
N THR A 102 -2.27 -10.59 -15.95
CA THR A 102 -2.56 -10.49 -17.38
C THR A 102 -2.85 -11.88 -17.97
N ASP A 103 -2.04 -12.89 -17.64
CA ASP A 103 -2.25 -14.28 -18.05
C ASP A 103 -3.64 -14.81 -17.62
N VAL A 104 -4.04 -14.53 -16.37
CA VAL A 104 -5.35 -14.95 -15.82
C VAL A 104 -6.52 -14.22 -16.48
N ASN A 105 -6.37 -12.93 -16.80
CA ASN A 105 -7.43 -12.16 -17.44
C ASN A 105 -7.62 -12.52 -18.91
N ILE A 106 -6.56 -12.91 -19.63
CA ILE A 106 -6.68 -13.36 -21.04
C ILE A 106 -7.44 -14.69 -21.14
N LEU A 107 -7.37 -15.56 -20.13
CA LEU A 107 -8.02 -16.87 -20.13
C LEU A 107 -9.52 -16.81 -19.76
N ASN A 108 -10.02 -15.67 -19.30
CA ASN A 108 -11.41 -15.49 -18.84
C ASN A 108 -12.23 -14.54 -19.75
N VAL A 109 -11.73 -14.19 -20.94
CA VAL A 109 -12.45 -13.39 -21.97
C VAL A 109 -12.78 -14.25 -23.17
#